data_AF-A0A2I0PVD0-F1
#
_entry.id   AF-A0A2I0PVD0-F1
#
_cell.length_a   1.000
_cell.length_b   1.000
_cell.length_c   1.000
_cell.angle_alpha   90.00
_cell.angle_beta   90.00
_cell.angle_gamma   90.00
#
_symmetry.space_group_name_H-M   'P 1'
#
loop_
_entity.id
_entity.type
_entity.pdbx_description
1 polymer ?
#
loop_
_entity_poly.entity_id
_entity_poly.type
_entity_poly.pdbx_seq_one_letter_code
_entity_poly.pdbx_strand_id
1 'polypeptide(L)'
;MRYIAVFGVIILILLLVMGSVTTDTDEDHAKIIALELGIHKNGVALESVEIKYGHPPNLGLQNGNFTAILRALDGTSLFTFDVWDPRYQVDEYGIRDELELHEQMEDPDLEKVYRDMGETSDIDLYLFIPYCRDIQTVDLVDRSSGNLLISVNISPARDTFRNRFPRDPDMMAETRSTPPVTGPVTGKQSPMPIAASILAVILTIILFYRVRR
;
A
#
# COMPACT_ATOMS: atom_id res chain seq x y z
N MET A 1 32.75 22.91 -47.00
CA MET A 1 31.27 22.78 -46.92
C MET A 1 30.80 21.36 -46.61
N ARG A 2 31.34 20.28 -47.20
CA ARG A 2 30.88 18.90 -46.95
C ARG A 2 30.95 18.46 -45.47
N TYR A 3 31.97 18.88 -44.73
CA TYR A 3 32.14 18.53 -43.31
C TYR A 3 31.10 19.17 -42.37
N ILE A 4 30.58 20.35 -42.71
CA ILE A 4 29.58 21.05 -41.91
C ILE A 4 28.23 20.33 -41.97
N ALA A 5 27.85 19.81 -43.15
CA ALA A 5 26.62 19.05 -43.33
C ALA A 5 26.65 17.72 -42.57
N VAL A 6 27.79 17.00 -42.58
CA VAL A 6 27.94 15.73 -41.86
C VAL A 6 27.85 15.94 -40.35
N PHE A 7 28.50 17.00 -39.84
CA PHE A 7 28.46 17.33 -38.42
C PHE A 7 27.04 17.70 -37.95
N GLY A 8 26.29 18.45 -38.77
CA GLY A 8 24.90 18.80 -38.48
C GLY A 8 23.97 17.57 -38.38
N VAL A 9 24.15 16.58 -39.25
CA VAL A 9 23.35 15.33 -39.22
C VAL A 9 23.67 14.49 -37.98
N ILE A 10 24.93 14.42 -37.57
CA ILE A 10 25.32 13.69 -36.34
C ILE A 10 24.69 14.33 -35.11
N ILE A 11 24.70 15.66 -35.00
CA ILE A 11 24.06 16.39 -33.90
C ILE A 11 22.54 16.17 -33.91
N LEU A 12 21.91 16.18 -35.08
CA LEU A 12 20.46 15.95 -35.20
C LEU A 12 20.06 14.54 -34.74
N ILE A 13 20.86 13.52 -35.07
CA ILE A 13 20.64 12.15 -34.62
C ILE A 13 20.84 12.04 -33.09
N LEU A 14 21.87 12.70 -32.55
CA LEU A 14 22.10 12.76 -31.11
C LEU A 14 20.95 13.44 -30.35
N LEU A 15 20.39 14.53 -30.91
CA LEU A 15 19.24 15.23 -30.33
C LEU A 15 17.95 14.41 -30.42
N LEU A 16 17.75 13.63 -31.49
CA LEU A 16 16.60 12.73 -31.64
C LEU A 16 16.67 11.51 -30.70
N VAL A 17 17.87 11.02 -30.37
CA VAL A 17 18.08 9.93 -29.39
C VAL A 17 17.96 10.42 -27.95
N MET A 18 18.17 11.72 -27.69
CA MET A 18 17.87 12.34 -26.38
C MET A 18 16.38 12.60 -26.15
N GLY A 19 15.50 12.22 -27.09
CA GLY A 19 14.06 12.24 -26.91
C GLY A 19 13.63 11.31 -25.77
N SER A 20 13.19 11.93 -24.67
CA SER A 20 12.45 11.29 -23.59
C SER A 20 13.24 10.39 -22.65
N VAL A 21 14.30 10.93 -22.03
CA VAL A 21 14.48 10.61 -20.61
C VAL A 21 13.38 11.38 -19.90
N THR A 22 12.17 10.82 -19.85
CA THR A 22 11.26 11.18 -18.76
C THR A 22 12.03 10.80 -17.51
N THR A 23 12.53 11.81 -16.80
CA THR A 23 12.74 11.67 -15.38
C THR A 23 11.37 11.26 -14.87
N ASP A 24 11.16 9.94 -14.70
CA ASP A 24 10.25 9.42 -13.71
C ASP A 24 10.75 10.07 -12.42
N THR A 25 10.22 11.25 -12.13
CA THR A 25 10.26 11.78 -10.79
C THR A 25 9.56 10.70 -10.03
N ASP A 26 10.34 9.95 -9.26
CA ASP A 26 9.94 8.91 -8.34
C ASP A 26 9.01 9.59 -7.32
N GLU A 27 7.81 9.93 -7.78
CA GLU A 27 6.73 10.43 -6.95
C GLU A 27 6.47 9.26 -6.02
N ASP A 28 6.76 9.52 -4.76
CA ASP A 28 6.68 8.55 -3.70
C ASP A 28 5.20 8.14 -3.53
N HIS A 29 4.79 7.17 -4.34
CA HIS A 29 3.43 6.64 -4.39
C HIS A 29 3.19 5.61 -3.29
N ALA A 30 4.01 5.64 -2.23
CA ALA A 30 3.79 4.87 -1.03
C ALA A 30 2.39 5.17 -0.50
N LYS A 31 1.73 4.10 -0.07
CA LYS A 31 0.36 4.13 0.44
C LYS A 31 0.33 3.40 1.76
N ILE A 32 -0.55 3.86 2.62
CA ILE A 32 -0.87 3.22 3.88
C ILE A 32 -2.37 2.93 3.95
N ILE A 33 -2.69 1.86 4.65
CA ILE A 33 -4.03 1.57 5.16
C ILE A 33 -4.04 2.09 6.59
N ALA A 34 -4.87 3.08 6.85
CA ALA A 34 -5.17 3.59 8.18
C ALA A 34 -6.42 2.89 8.69
N LEU A 35 -6.28 2.11 9.76
CA LEU A 35 -7.40 1.50 10.47
C LEU A 35 -7.55 2.19 11.82
N GLU A 36 -8.77 2.55 12.14
CA GLU A 36 -9.19 3.05 13.44
C GLU A 36 -10.09 1.98 14.07
N LEU A 37 -9.62 1.44 15.19
CA LEU A 37 -10.31 0.38 15.91
C LEU A 37 -10.72 0.91 17.29
N GLY A 38 -12.01 0.76 17.61
CA GLY A 38 -12.53 1.01 18.95
C GLY A 38 -12.28 -0.23 19.81
N ILE A 39 -11.54 -0.07 20.91
CA ILE A 39 -11.40 -1.14 21.90
C ILE A 39 -12.43 -0.93 23.00
N HIS A 40 -13.28 -1.94 23.16
CA HIS A 40 -14.36 -1.95 24.13
C HIS A 40 -14.14 -3.05 25.18
N LYS A 41 -14.82 -2.96 26.32
CA LYS A 41 -14.80 -3.96 27.41
C LYS A 41 -14.97 -5.40 26.92
N ASN A 42 -15.81 -5.61 25.91
CA ASN A 42 -16.20 -6.94 25.42
C ASN A 42 -15.69 -7.28 24.01
N GLY A 43 -14.89 -6.43 23.38
CA GLY A 43 -14.45 -6.70 22.01
C GLY A 43 -13.75 -5.52 21.33
N VAL A 44 -13.42 -5.73 20.06
CA VAL A 44 -12.83 -4.71 19.19
C VAL A 44 -13.78 -4.46 18.03
N ALA A 45 -14.07 -3.20 17.74
CA ALA A 45 -14.89 -2.78 16.60
C ALA A 45 -14.06 -1.96 15.61
N LEU A 46 -14.53 -1.92 14.36
CA LEU A 46 -13.96 -1.06 13.33
C LEU A 46 -14.71 0.27 13.35
N GLU A 47 -14.00 1.37 13.58
CA GLU A 47 -14.54 2.73 13.49
C GLU A 47 -14.37 3.27 12.07
N SER A 48 -13.14 3.18 11.54
CA SER A 48 -12.84 3.65 10.19
C SER A 48 -11.73 2.84 9.53
N VAL A 49 -11.79 2.78 8.19
CA VAL A 49 -10.72 2.21 7.37
C VAL A 49 -10.56 3.04 6.11
N GLU A 50 -9.35 3.55 5.90
CA GLU A 50 -9.03 4.42 4.77
C GLU A 50 -7.67 4.07 4.17
N ILE A 51 -7.52 4.28 2.87
CA ILE A 51 -6.21 4.23 2.21
C ILE A 51 -5.76 5.67 1.94
N LYS A 52 -4.50 5.98 2.24
CA LYS A 52 -3.91 7.31 2.06
C LYS A 52 -2.51 7.18 1.45
N TYR A 53 -2.07 8.21 0.74
CA TYR A 53 -0.65 8.32 0.38
C TYR A 53 0.18 8.62 1.63
N GLY A 54 1.34 8.01 1.73
CA GLY A 54 2.27 8.20 2.83
C GLY A 54 3.08 6.95 3.15
N HIS A 55 3.95 7.09 4.14
CA HIS A 55 4.75 6.00 4.69
C HIS A 55 4.23 5.58 6.05
N PRO A 56 4.20 4.28 6.36
CA PRO A 56 3.88 3.84 7.70
C PRO A 56 4.97 4.35 8.65
N PRO A 57 4.63 4.93 9.81
CA PRO A 57 5.57 5.58 10.73
C PRO A 57 6.46 4.60 11.53
N ASN A 58 6.91 3.51 10.90
CA ASN A 58 7.65 2.36 11.42
C ASN A 58 6.75 1.19 11.89
N LEU A 59 6.44 0.27 10.96
CA LEU A 59 6.05 -1.09 11.32
C LEU A 59 7.30 -1.87 11.73
N GLY A 60 7.69 -1.79 13.00
CA GLY A 60 8.85 -2.54 13.48
C GLY A 60 9.03 -2.45 14.99
N LEU A 61 9.14 -3.62 15.62
CA LEU A 61 9.64 -3.83 16.98
C LEU A 61 8.79 -3.25 18.13
N GLN A 62 7.47 -3.42 18.07
CA GLN A 62 6.67 -3.32 19.29
C GLN A 62 6.31 -4.73 19.74
N ASN A 63 6.77 -5.12 20.94
CA ASN A 63 6.25 -6.31 21.60
C ASN A 63 4.81 -6.02 22.01
N GLY A 64 3.88 -6.69 21.35
CA GLY A 64 2.46 -6.49 21.53
C GLY A 64 1.72 -7.73 22.02
N ASN A 65 0.55 -7.50 22.61
CA ASN A 65 -0.37 -8.55 23.07
C ASN A 65 -1.38 -8.94 21.98
N PHE A 66 -1.47 -8.14 20.94
CA PHE A 66 -2.20 -8.48 19.72
C PHE A 66 -1.24 -8.82 18.60
N THR A 67 -1.69 -9.65 17.69
CA THR A 67 -1.01 -9.98 16.44
C THR A 67 -1.91 -9.58 15.28
N ALA A 68 -1.43 -8.65 14.46
CA ALA A 68 -2.09 -8.26 13.22
C ALA A 68 -1.59 -9.14 12.07
N ILE A 69 -2.52 -9.76 11.34
CA ILE A 69 -2.26 -10.65 10.22
C ILE A 69 -2.89 -10.06 8.96
N LEU A 70 -2.06 -9.69 8.00
CA LEU A 70 -2.51 -9.26 6.67
C LEU A 70 -2.74 -10.49 5.81
N ARG A 71 -3.94 -10.62 5.25
CA ARG A 71 -4.28 -11.74 4.36
C ARG A 71 -4.61 -11.30 2.95
N ALA A 72 -4.23 -12.13 2.01
CA ALA A 72 -4.64 -12.03 0.63
C ALA A 72 -6.05 -12.57 0.39
N LEU A 73 -6.56 -12.39 -0.84
CA LEU A 73 -7.89 -12.85 -1.25
C LEU A 73 -8.06 -14.38 -1.13
N ASP A 74 -6.99 -15.14 -1.28
CA ASP A 74 -6.96 -16.60 -1.14
C ASP A 74 -6.83 -17.06 0.33
N GLY A 75 -6.75 -16.13 1.28
CA GLY A 75 -6.56 -16.38 2.71
C GLY A 75 -5.10 -16.54 3.15
N THR A 76 -4.14 -16.50 2.20
CA THR A 76 -2.71 -16.59 2.48
C THR A 76 -2.26 -15.40 3.32
N SER A 77 -1.46 -15.66 4.36
CA SER A 77 -0.87 -14.58 5.16
C SER A 77 0.28 -13.93 4.39
N LEU A 78 0.17 -12.62 4.17
CA LEU A 78 1.16 -11.80 3.49
C LEU A 78 2.20 -11.27 4.48
N PHE A 79 1.73 -10.74 5.61
CA PHE A 79 2.56 -10.20 6.68
C PHE A 79 1.91 -10.46 8.02
N THR A 80 2.74 -10.54 9.05
CA THR A 80 2.30 -10.64 10.45
C THR A 80 3.20 -9.74 11.28
N PHE A 81 2.61 -8.95 12.15
CA PHE A 81 3.34 -8.10 13.09
C PHE A 81 2.56 -7.95 14.39
N ASP A 82 3.30 -7.69 15.46
CA ASP A 82 2.72 -7.52 16.78
C ASP A 82 2.28 -6.07 16.98
N VAL A 83 1.16 -5.91 17.68
CA VAL A 83 0.52 -4.64 17.98
C VAL A 83 0.34 -4.54 19.50
N TRP A 84 0.82 -3.44 20.05
CA TRP A 84 0.68 -3.19 21.47
C TRP A 84 -0.79 -2.96 21.84
N ASP A 85 -1.20 -3.53 22.97
CA ASP A 85 -2.56 -3.38 23.49
C ASP A 85 -2.61 -2.14 24.38
N PRO A 86 -3.28 -1.06 23.94
CA PRO A 86 -3.26 0.21 24.65
C PRO A 86 -4.04 0.15 25.98
N ARG A 87 -4.81 -0.91 26.23
CA ARG A 87 -5.47 -1.15 27.54
C ARG A 87 -4.47 -1.21 28.69
N TYR A 88 -3.25 -1.72 28.43
CA TYR A 88 -2.21 -1.78 29.45
C TYR A 88 -1.73 -0.40 29.90
N GLN A 89 -1.82 0.63 29.04
CA GLN A 89 -1.49 1.99 29.45
C GLN A 89 -2.48 2.52 30.49
N VAL A 90 -3.78 2.24 30.27
CA VAL A 90 -4.85 2.70 31.16
C VAL A 90 -4.74 2.03 32.53
N ASP A 91 -4.37 0.76 32.57
CA ASP A 91 -4.09 0.01 33.79
C ASP A 91 -2.84 0.54 34.52
N GLU A 92 -1.76 0.84 33.79
CA GLU A 92 -0.47 1.27 34.38
C GLU A 92 -0.52 2.70 34.97
N TYR A 93 -1.37 3.59 34.45
CA TYR A 93 -1.54 4.93 34.99
C TYR A 93 -2.61 5.04 36.10
N GLY A 94 -3.19 3.94 36.57
CA GLY A 94 -4.18 3.95 37.66
C GLY A 94 -5.53 4.57 37.28
N ILE A 95 -5.77 4.81 35.99
CA ILE A 95 -7.05 5.34 35.49
C ILE A 95 -8.16 4.31 35.72
N ARG A 96 -7.83 3.02 35.69
CA ARG A 96 -8.76 1.95 36.05
C ARG A 96 -9.17 1.99 37.52
N ASP A 97 -8.28 2.39 38.42
CA ASP A 97 -8.63 2.57 39.84
C ASP A 97 -9.55 3.79 40.05
N GLU A 98 -9.42 4.85 39.24
CA GLU A 98 -10.34 6.01 39.24
C GLU A 98 -11.71 5.67 38.63
N LEU A 99 -11.75 4.86 37.56
CA LEU A 99 -12.99 4.34 36.96
C LEU A 99 -13.68 3.30 37.86
N GLU A 100 -12.93 2.42 38.52
CA GLU A 100 -13.46 1.48 39.53
C GLU A 100 -13.93 2.24 40.79
N LEU A 101 -13.29 3.35 41.17
CA LEU A 101 -13.81 4.27 42.20
C LEU A 101 -15.11 4.95 41.77
N HIS A 102 -15.26 5.26 40.49
CA HIS A 102 -16.49 5.82 39.92
C HIS A 102 -17.60 4.78 39.75
N GLU A 103 -17.29 3.52 39.40
CA GLU A 103 -18.22 2.38 39.42
C GLU A 103 -18.70 2.06 40.85
N GLN A 104 -17.97 2.48 41.89
CA GLN A 104 -18.41 2.41 43.29
C GLN A 104 -19.25 3.62 43.75
N MET A 105 -19.55 4.59 42.87
CA MET A 105 -20.57 5.60 43.18
C MET A 105 -21.93 4.91 43.27
N GLU A 106 -22.53 4.92 44.47
CA GLU A 106 -23.80 4.28 44.87
C GLU A 106 -25.06 4.77 44.12
N ASP A 107 -24.92 5.36 42.93
CA ASP A 107 -26.04 5.83 42.12
C ASP A 107 -26.29 4.90 40.92
N PRO A 108 -27.19 3.92 41.04
CA PRO A 108 -27.53 3.00 39.96
C PRO A 108 -28.14 3.69 38.73
N ASP A 109 -28.64 4.91 38.87
CA ASP A 109 -29.12 5.70 37.72
C ASP A 109 -27.94 6.28 36.92
N LEU A 110 -26.82 6.60 37.57
CA LEU A 110 -25.61 7.08 36.90
C LEU A 110 -24.92 5.96 36.11
N GLU A 111 -24.81 4.75 36.69
CA GLU A 111 -24.30 3.56 35.98
C GLU A 111 -25.13 3.24 34.74
N LYS A 112 -26.45 3.38 34.86
CA LYS A 112 -27.38 3.22 33.74
C LYS A 112 -27.17 4.31 32.68
N VAL A 113 -26.94 5.56 33.08
CA VAL A 113 -26.64 6.66 32.14
C VAL A 113 -25.33 6.41 31.40
N TYR A 114 -24.25 5.97 32.07
CA TYR A 114 -22.98 5.63 31.39
C TYR A 114 -23.13 4.43 30.44
N ARG A 115 -23.88 3.40 30.85
CA ARG A 115 -24.20 2.25 29.98
C ARG A 115 -25.11 2.64 28.79
N ASP A 116 -26.10 3.49 29.01
CA ASP A 116 -27.06 3.95 27.98
C ASP A 116 -26.47 5.02 27.06
N MET A 117 -25.44 5.76 27.50
CA MET A 117 -24.72 6.76 26.70
C MET A 117 -23.77 6.12 25.68
N GLY A 118 -23.50 4.81 25.76
CA GLY A 118 -22.77 4.10 24.71
C GLY A 118 -21.30 4.52 24.56
N GLU A 119 -20.75 5.27 25.51
CA GLU A 119 -19.31 5.51 25.64
C GLU A 119 -18.66 4.23 26.14
N THR A 120 -18.46 3.29 25.23
CA THR A 120 -17.64 2.09 25.51
C THR A 120 -16.45 1.99 24.57
N SER A 121 -16.26 2.95 23.65
CA SER A 121 -14.97 3.18 23.00
C SER A 121 -14.04 3.81 24.04
N ASP A 122 -13.51 2.99 24.93
CA ASP A 122 -12.65 3.49 26.01
C ASP A 122 -11.27 3.89 25.47
N ILE A 123 -10.87 3.32 24.31
CA ILE A 123 -9.57 3.58 23.69
C ILE A 123 -9.63 3.41 22.16
N ASP A 124 -9.16 4.43 21.44
CA ASP A 124 -8.92 4.36 20.00
C ASP A 124 -7.54 3.76 19.69
N LEU A 125 -7.52 2.69 18.89
CA LEU A 125 -6.31 2.08 18.37
C LEU A 125 -6.15 2.40 16.88
N TYR A 126 -5.14 3.21 16.57
CA TYR A 126 -4.77 3.54 15.20
C TYR A 126 -3.68 2.60 14.67
N LEU A 127 -3.94 1.92 13.56
CA LEU A 127 -2.97 1.09 12.85
C LEU A 127 -2.68 1.66 11.48
N PHE A 128 -1.39 1.88 11.19
CA PHE A 128 -0.91 2.36 9.91
C PHE A 128 -0.08 1.28 9.23
N ILE A 129 -0.65 0.68 8.20
CA ILE A 129 -0.12 -0.53 7.55
C ILE A 129 0.32 -0.15 6.13
N PRO A 130 1.52 -0.51 5.66
CA PRO A 130 1.88 -0.32 4.26
C PRO A 130 0.90 -1.08 3.38
N TYR A 131 0.37 -0.36 2.40
CA TYR A 131 -0.54 -0.93 1.42
C TYR A 131 0.21 -1.87 0.49
N CYS A 132 -0.40 -3.03 0.24
CA CYS A 132 0.01 -3.97 -0.79
C CYS A 132 -1.24 -4.36 -1.58
N ARG A 133 -1.12 -4.46 -2.90
CA ARG A 133 -2.25 -4.71 -3.81
C ARG A 133 -3.02 -5.98 -3.47
N ASP A 134 -2.31 -6.97 -2.95
CA ASP A 134 -2.87 -8.30 -2.69
C ASP A 134 -3.61 -8.36 -1.34
N ILE A 135 -3.52 -7.35 -0.48
CA ILE A 135 -4.20 -7.34 0.82
C ILE A 135 -5.72 -7.25 0.62
N GLN A 136 -6.44 -8.15 1.29
CA GLN A 136 -7.89 -8.22 1.30
C GLN A 136 -8.46 -8.02 2.70
N THR A 137 -7.89 -8.69 3.70
CA THR A 137 -8.32 -8.55 5.09
C THR A 137 -7.15 -8.28 6.04
N VAL A 138 -7.48 -7.60 7.14
CA VAL A 138 -6.60 -7.43 8.29
C VAL A 138 -7.28 -8.10 9.47
N ASP A 139 -6.67 -9.17 9.97
CA ASP A 139 -7.15 -9.87 11.15
C ASP A 139 -6.35 -9.41 12.37
N LEU A 140 -7.04 -9.09 13.46
CA LEU A 140 -6.42 -8.85 14.75
C LEU A 140 -6.71 -10.04 15.66
N VAL A 141 -5.66 -10.65 16.19
CA VAL A 141 -5.74 -11.87 17.00
C VAL A 141 -5.12 -11.58 18.36
N ASP A 142 -5.74 -12.08 19.43
CA ASP A 142 -5.16 -12.07 20.77
C ASP A 142 -4.01 -13.08 20.82
N ARG A 143 -2.80 -12.61 21.18
CA ARG A 143 -1.60 -13.44 21.14
C ARG A 143 -1.60 -14.55 22.20
N SER A 144 -2.21 -14.29 23.35
CA SER A 144 -2.19 -15.22 24.49
C SER A 144 -3.16 -16.38 24.29
N SER A 145 -4.34 -16.09 23.75
CA SER A 145 -5.44 -17.05 23.58
C SER A 145 -5.53 -17.59 22.14
N GLY A 146 -4.96 -16.89 21.16
CA GLY A 146 -5.12 -17.19 19.75
C GLY A 146 -6.51 -16.83 19.19
N ASN A 147 -7.36 -16.16 19.98
CA ASN A 147 -8.71 -15.82 19.58
C ASN A 147 -8.71 -14.67 18.56
N LEU A 148 -9.49 -14.81 17.49
CA LEU A 148 -9.75 -13.71 16.56
C LEU A 148 -10.58 -12.62 17.26
N LEU A 149 -10.03 -11.42 17.34
CA LEU A 149 -10.70 -10.25 17.93
C LEU A 149 -11.57 -9.56 16.89
N ILE A 150 -11.02 -9.28 15.70
CA ILE A 150 -11.74 -8.66 14.58
C ILE A 150 -11.09 -9.06 13.24
N SER A 151 -11.89 -9.13 12.18
CA SER A 151 -11.41 -9.26 10.79
C SER A 151 -11.99 -8.12 9.95
N VAL A 152 -11.12 -7.30 9.37
CA VAL A 152 -11.47 -6.07 8.66
C VAL A 152 -11.27 -6.27 7.15
N ASN A 153 -12.35 -6.14 6.37
CA ASN A 153 -12.28 -6.17 4.91
C ASN A 153 -11.86 -4.79 4.35
N ILE A 154 -10.77 -4.76 3.58
CA ILE A 154 -10.18 -3.52 3.04
C ILE A 154 -10.81 -3.10 1.70
N SER A 155 -11.61 -3.96 1.06
CA SER A 155 -12.19 -3.68 -0.26
C SER A 155 -12.96 -2.35 -0.35
N PRO A 156 -13.83 -1.98 0.61
CA PRO A 156 -14.54 -0.70 0.56
C PRO A 156 -13.59 0.52 0.57
N ALA A 157 -12.50 0.45 1.33
CA ALA A 157 -11.49 1.50 1.37
C ALA A 157 -10.70 1.57 0.06
N ARG A 158 -10.37 0.41 -0.54
CA ARG A 158 -9.75 0.32 -1.88
C ARG A 158 -10.64 0.93 -2.95
N ASP A 159 -11.93 0.60 -2.97
CA ASP A 159 -12.88 1.15 -3.94
C ASP A 159 -13.02 2.67 -3.80
N THR A 160 -13.11 3.16 -2.56
CA THR A 160 -13.15 4.59 -2.26
C THR A 160 -11.89 5.31 -2.73
N PHE A 161 -10.71 4.72 -2.46
CA PHE A 161 -9.42 5.27 -2.89
C PHE A 161 -9.30 5.31 -4.41
N ARG A 162 -9.66 4.22 -5.10
CA ARG A 162 -9.67 4.12 -6.57
C ARG A 162 -10.54 5.18 -7.21
N ASN A 163 -11.74 5.39 -6.66
CA ASN A 163 -12.66 6.41 -7.16
C ASN A 163 -12.10 7.82 -6.97
N ARG A 164 -11.36 8.07 -5.89
CA ARG A 164 -10.71 9.36 -5.60
C ARG A 164 -9.46 9.58 -6.47
N PHE A 165 -8.70 8.53 -6.75
CA PHE A 165 -7.43 8.58 -7.50
C PHE A 165 -7.43 7.58 -8.68
N PRO A 166 -8.25 7.81 -9.73
CA PRO A 166 -8.43 6.84 -10.83
C PRO A 166 -7.19 6.63 -11.72
N ARG A 167 -6.16 7.48 -11.58
CA ARG A 167 -4.89 7.38 -12.32
C ARG A 167 -3.76 6.80 -11.48
N ASP A 168 -4.03 6.35 -10.26
CA ASP A 168 -3.00 5.75 -9.42
C ASP A 168 -2.47 4.45 -10.08
N PRO A 169 -1.13 4.26 -10.15
CA PRO A 169 -0.53 3.10 -10.81
C PRO A 169 -1.03 1.75 -10.29
N ASP A 170 -1.32 1.65 -8.99
CA ASP A 170 -1.81 0.41 -8.38
C ASP A 170 -3.26 0.13 -8.74
N MET A 171 -4.05 1.18 -8.97
CA MET A 171 -5.45 1.07 -9.35
C MET A 171 -5.64 0.83 -10.85
N MET A 172 -4.71 1.29 -11.68
CA MET A 172 -4.74 1.08 -13.12
C MET A 172 -4.35 -0.35 -13.53
N ALA A 173 -3.54 -1.03 -12.72
CA ALA A 173 -3.07 -2.38 -13.03
C ALA A 173 -4.19 -3.43 -12.92
N GLU A 174 -5.16 -3.24 -12.02
CA GLU A 174 -6.31 -4.16 -11.86
C GLU A 174 -7.19 -4.20 -13.11
N THR A 175 -7.35 -3.07 -13.81
CA THR A 175 -8.21 -2.97 -15.02
C THR A 175 -7.67 -3.74 -16.23
N ARG A 176 -6.40 -4.19 -16.20
CA ARG A 176 -5.80 -5.01 -17.26
C ARG A 176 -5.93 -6.52 -17.01
N SER A 177 -6.47 -6.93 -15.87
CA SER A 177 -6.72 -8.33 -15.53
C SER A 177 -8.08 -8.79 -16.07
N THR A 178 -8.32 -8.62 -17.37
CA THR A 178 -9.37 -9.40 -18.03
C THR A 178 -9.01 -10.88 -17.88
N PRO A 179 -9.98 -11.77 -17.56
CA PRO A 179 -9.68 -13.20 -17.40
C PRO A 179 -8.96 -13.71 -18.66
N PRO A 180 -8.03 -14.67 -18.51
CA PRO A 180 -7.35 -15.23 -19.65
C PRO A 180 -8.41 -15.83 -20.56
N VAL A 181 -8.66 -15.18 -21.69
CA VAL A 181 -9.37 -15.80 -22.80
C VAL A 181 -8.51 -17.01 -23.16
N THR A 182 -8.99 -18.20 -22.81
CA THR A 182 -8.48 -19.50 -23.27
C THR A 182 -8.66 -19.57 -24.79
N GLY A 183 -7.86 -18.80 -25.50
CA GLY A 183 -7.61 -18.93 -26.92
C GLY A 183 -6.21 -19.55 -27.10
N PRO A 184 -6.00 -20.37 -28.14
CA PRO A 184 -4.70 -20.95 -28.41
C PRO A 184 -3.67 -19.82 -28.62
N VAL A 185 -2.65 -19.80 -27.77
CA VAL A 185 -1.51 -18.88 -27.84
C VAL A 185 -0.68 -19.25 -29.07
N THR A 186 -1.02 -18.69 -30.22
CA THR A 186 -0.10 -18.55 -31.35
C THR A 186 0.91 -17.46 -30.98
N GLY A 187 2.04 -17.86 -30.40
CA GLY A 187 3.14 -16.96 -30.05
C GLY A 187 3.69 -16.27 -31.30
N LYS A 188 3.32 -15.01 -31.51
CA LYS A 188 4.12 -14.08 -32.29
C LYS A 188 5.11 -13.42 -31.33
N GLN A 189 6.33 -13.96 -31.29
CA GLN A 189 7.49 -13.22 -30.82
C GLN A 189 7.55 -11.90 -31.58
N SER A 190 7.35 -10.79 -30.87
CA SER A 190 7.71 -9.47 -31.36
C SER A 190 9.23 -9.44 -31.55
N PRO A 191 9.73 -9.13 -32.76
CA PRO A 191 11.16 -9.04 -32.98
C PRO A 191 11.75 -7.91 -32.14
N MET A 192 12.73 -8.25 -31.31
CA MET A 192 13.66 -7.29 -30.70
C MET A 192 14.17 -6.32 -31.78
N PRO A 193 14.28 -5.01 -31.50
CA PRO A 193 14.78 -4.03 -32.45
C PRO A 193 16.31 -4.13 -32.61
N ILE A 194 16.81 -5.24 -33.15
CA ILE A 194 18.22 -5.42 -33.54
C ILE A 194 18.54 -4.66 -34.84
N ALA A 195 17.50 -4.24 -35.59
CA ALA A 195 17.67 -3.55 -36.87
C ALA A 195 18.33 -2.17 -36.76
N ALA A 196 18.16 -1.45 -35.65
CA ALA A 196 18.74 -0.11 -35.49
C ALA A 196 20.27 -0.14 -35.30
N SER A 197 20.81 -1.17 -34.64
CA SER A 197 22.25 -1.30 -34.38
C SER A 197 23.04 -1.69 -35.64
N ILE A 198 22.45 -2.51 -36.52
CA ILE A 198 23.13 -2.94 -37.76
C ILE A 198 23.23 -1.79 -38.77
N LEU A 199 22.20 -0.94 -38.87
CA LEU A 199 22.21 0.20 -39.78
C LEU A 199 23.29 1.22 -39.40
N ALA A 200 23.51 1.46 -38.10
CA ALA A 200 24.54 2.38 -37.61
C ALA A 200 25.97 1.91 -37.95
N VAL A 201 26.24 0.60 -37.83
CA VAL A 201 27.56 0.03 -38.17
C VAL A 201 27.83 0.13 -39.68
N ILE A 202 26.84 -0.17 -40.53
CA ILE A 202 26.99 -0.09 -41.99
C ILE A 202 27.25 1.36 -42.44
N LEU A 203 26.55 2.34 -41.86
CA LEU A 203 26.76 3.76 -42.17
C LEU A 203 28.14 4.25 -41.76
N THR A 204 28.66 3.77 -40.62
CA THR A 204 30.00 4.08 -40.12
C THR A 204 31.09 3.54 -41.06
N ILE A 205 30.92 2.31 -41.56
CA ILE A 205 31.86 1.69 -42.50
C ILE A 205 31.88 2.43 -43.85
N ILE A 206 30.72 2.81 -44.39
CA ILE A 206 30.61 3.54 -45.66
C ILE A 206 31.25 4.93 -45.56
N LEU A 207 31.02 5.64 -44.44
CA LEU A 207 31.65 6.94 -44.19
C LEU A 207 33.17 6.82 -44.06
N PHE A 208 33.67 5.78 -43.37
CA PHE A 208 35.11 5.56 -43.20
C PHE A 208 35.82 5.24 -44.54
N TYR A 209 35.19 4.45 -45.42
CA TYR A 209 35.76 4.12 -46.72
C TYR A 209 35.80 5.29 -47.71
N ARG A 210 34.87 6.25 -47.59
CA ARG A 210 34.77 7.38 -48.53
C ARG A 210 35.72 8.54 -48.22
N VAL A 211 36.26 8.61 -46.99
CA VAL A 211 37.24 9.63 -46.57
C VAL A 211 38.67 9.21 -46.92
N ARG A 212 38.92 7.93 -47.19
CA ARG A 212 40.26 7.38 -47.49
C ARG A 212 40.63 7.33 -48.98
N ARG A 213 39.72 7.75 -49.87
CA ARG A 213 39.97 7.96 -51.31
C ARG A 213 39.83 9.43 -51.62
#